data_AF-A0A8K0GNI2-F1
#
_entry.id   AF-A0A8K0GNI2-F1
#
_cell.length_a   1.000
_cell.length_b   1.000
_cell.length_c   1.000
_cell.angle_alpha   90.00
_cell.angle_beta   90.00
_cell.angle_gamma   90.00
#
_symmetry.space_group_name_H-M   'P 1'
#
loop_
_entity.id
_entity.type
_entity.pdbx_description
1 polymer ?
#
loop_
_entity_poly.entity_id
_entity_poly.type
_entity_poly.pdbx_seq_one_letter_code
_entity_poly.pdbx_strand_id
1 'polypeptide(L)'
;MSSATFSSICFDSGCLWKNEVKASKANKRNVGKMFVKCLANTKAQKAEKAIRIGVLGASGYTGAEIIRLLANHPHFRITLMTADRKAGQSIGEVYPHLITQDLPPMVAINDANFSEVDAVFCCLPHGTTQEIIKGLPRSLKIVDLSADFRLRDVSEYEKWYGQAHRAQDLQKEAVYGLTEIWREKIKDARLVANPGCYPTSIQLPLVPLLEANLLDFRNIISDSKSGVSGAGRGAKEANLYTEIAEGIKTYGVSGHRHVPEIEQGLSDVAHTKVNVTFTPHLMPMSRGMLSTIYVEMAPGVTTEDLYQKLKTFYKGEEFVKLLKKGANPCTRDVRGSNYCFMNVFSNQIPGRAIIVSVIDNLVKGASGQALQNLNLMFGFPETMATLYSSHLLSASTHLKEASTKMALKTQNPFLQGFKEGFSQCTKECLYSLSFKPYGVFQSSRHKILCAINMSAGQSDDPGKTKFERLLDAAMKLWESTPPPVKSFPWSRAFDNFIQLILDLILAVVKYLSVPLLLVTSLSEMSYCAYQKKLFLVPVPLLIGIAVAEVSRQAAIELSPLLKDAEVPWHLIYMAIFFTLLKLAGPSYPFWGRILIPHFANGGLIRTLWAFLWCRRSEMAPRN
;
A
#
# COMPACT_ATOMS: atom_id res chain seq x y z
N MET A 1 -34.83 -8.87 56.55
CA MET A 1 -34.88 -7.61 57.35
C MET A 1 -34.01 -6.56 56.66
N SER A 2 -34.16 -5.28 57.05
CA SER A 2 -33.54 -4.06 56.50
C SER A 2 -32.19 -4.22 55.77
N SER A 3 -31.89 -3.65 54.60
CA SER A 3 -32.34 -2.41 53.90
C SER A 3 -31.92 -1.08 54.55
N ALA A 4 -30.88 -0.43 54.01
CA ALA A 4 -30.57 0.99 54.23
C ALA A 4 -29.75 1.56 53.05
N THR A 5 -30.43 2.12 52.05
CA THR A 5 -29.83 2.99 51.03
C THR A 5 -29.73 4.42 51.56
N PHE A 6 -28.79 5.23 51.04
CA PHE A 6 -29.08 6.63 50.79
C PHE A 6 -28.29 7.18 49.58
N SER A 7 -29.05 7.75 48.65
CA SER A 7 -28.67 8.75 47.64
C SER A 7 -28.41 10.12 48.32
N SER A 8 -28.04 11.22 47.70
CA SER A 8 -27.38 11.60 46.43
C SER A 8 -26.96 13.08 46.60
N ILE A 9 -26.30 13.68 45.61
CA ILE A 9 -26.61 15.02 45.04
C ILE A 9 -25.51 15.37 44.03
N CYS A 10 -25.91 15.87 42.86
CA CYS A 10 -25.00 16.42 41.86
C CYS A 10 -24.73 17.90 42.13
N PHE A 11 -23.56 18.38 41.71
CA PHE A 11 -23.41 19.76 41.27
C PHE A 11 -22.62 19.79 39.96
N ASP A 12 -23.19 20.43 38.95
CA ASP A 12 -22.50 20.70 37.69
C ASP A 12 -21.39 21.74 37.88
N SER A 13 -20.25 21.56 37.22
CA SER A 13 -19.85 22.46 36.12
C SER A 13 -18.40 22.28 35.62
N GLY A 14 -18.23 22.44 34.31
CA GLY A 14 -17.23 23.38 33.77
C GLY A 14 -15.74 23.03 33.87
N CYS A 15 -15.24 22.36 32.83
CA CYS A 15 -13.84 22.36 32.37
C CYS A 15 -13.06 23.68 32.58
N LEU A 16 -11.77 23.59 32.97
CA LEU A 16 -10.59 24.08 32.20
C LEU A 16 -9.30 24.10 33.03
N TRP A 17 -8.31 23.27 32.70
CA TRP A 17 -6.94 23.41 33.22
C TRP A 17 -6.18 24.51 32.46
N LYS A 18 -6.30 25.75 32.93
CA LYS A 18 -5.42 26.88 32.57
C LYS A 18 -4.29 26.99 33.60
N ASN A 19 -3.06 26.66 33.22
CA ASN A 19 -1.88 27.00 34.02
C ASN A 19 -1.45 28.45 33.74
N GLU A 20 -2.04 29.40 34.46
CA GLU A 20 -1.59 30.80 34.44
C GLU A 20 -0.40 31.01 35.40
N VAL A 21 0.78 31.28 34.85
CA VAL A 21 1.97 31.66 35.62
C VAL A 21 1.86 33.13 36.01
N LYS A 22 1.67 33.41 37.31
CA LYS A 22 1.64 34.79 37.84
C LYS A 22 3.00 35.47 37.68
N ALA A 23 3.03 36.56 36.92
CA ALA A 23 4.23 37.41 36.78
C ALA A 23 4.25 38.53 37.84
N SER A 24 5.20 38.47 38.77
CA SER A 24 5.51 39.56 39.72
C SER A 24 6.56 40.52 39.15
N LYS A 25 6.39 41.82 39.36
CA LYS A 25 7.24 42.86 38.74
C LYS A 25 8.67 42.88 39.30
N ALA A 26 9.61 42.74 38.38
CA ALA A 26 11.00 43.21 38.32
C ALA A 26 11.65 43.90 39.54
N ASN A 27 12.92 43.55 39.76
CA ASN A 27 13.95 44.55 40.07
C ASN A 27 15.21 44.30 39.21
N LYS A 28 15.96 45.35 38.85
CA LYS A 28 17.12 45.28 37.93
C LYS A 28 18.44 45.33 38.69
N ARG A 29 19.31 44.33 38.50
CA ARG A 29 20.79 44.45 38.41
C ARG A 29 21.47 43.10 38.15
N ASN A 30 22.72 43.17 37.66
CA ASN A 30 23.70 42.10 37.46
C ASN A 30 23.31 40.91 36.55
N VAL A 31 23.82 40.93 35.31
CA VAL A 31 23.79 39.79 34.39
C VAL A 31 24.90 38.80 34.74
N GLY A 32 24.63 37.92 35.71
CA GLY A 32 25.45 36.73 35.97
C GLY A 32 24.98 35.54 35.13
N LYS A 33 25.91 34.69 34.64
CA LYS A 33 25.57 33.46 33.89
C LYS A 33 24.89 32.43 34.81
N MET A 34 23.56 32.42 34.86
CA MET A 34 22.81 31.48 35.68
C MET A 34 22.66 30.12 34.97
N PHE A 35 23.52 29.15 35.33
CA PHE A 35 23.35 27.76 34.92
C PHE A 35 22.09 27.17 35.58
N VAL A 36 21.03 26.96 34.79
CA VAL A 36 19.83 26.24 35.24
C VAL A 36 20.16 24.76 35.35
N LYS A 37 20.61 24.34 36.54
CA LYS A 37 20.88 22.94 36.87
C LYS A 37 19.55 22.19 37.00
N CYS A 38 19.07 21.63 35.89
CA CYS A 38 17.82 20.89 35.85
C CYS A 38 17.92 19.62 36.70
N LEU A 39 17.44 19.69 37.95
CA LEU A 39 17.28 18.54 38.83
C LEU A 39 16.10 17.70 38.34
N ALA A 40 16.39 16.81 37.38
CA ALA A 40 15.47 15.75 37.01
C ALA A 40 15.15 14.93 38.26
N ASN A 41 13.88 14.94 38.68
CA ASN A 41 13.42 14.24 39.87
C ASN A 41 13.25 12.75 39.56
N THR A 42 14.37 12.06 39.34
CA THR A 42 14.44 10.62 39.05
C THR A 42 14.14 9.80 40.30
N LYS A 43 12.86 9.79 40.70
CA LYS A 43 12.29 8.58 41.28
C LYS A 43 12.54 7.45 40.30
N ALA A 44 13.48 6.56 40.62
CA ALA A 44 13.76 5.39 39.81
C ALA A 44 12.49 4.54 39.73
N GLN A 45 11.80 4.58 38.59
CA GLN A 45 10.76 3.61 38.27
C GLN A 45 11.45 2.24 38.28
N LYS A 46 11.07 1.40 39.26
CA LYS A 46 11.48 0.01 39.35
C LYS A 46 11.17 -0.64 38.00
N ALA A 47 12.20 -1.08 37.26
CA ALA A 47 12.06 -1.49 35.87
C ALA A 47 10.97 -2.57 35.75
N GLU A 48 9.86 -2.20 35.13
CA GLU A 48 8.70 -3.08 35.00
C GLU A 48 9.05 -4.23 34.07
N LYS A 49 8.81 -5.47 34.51
CA LYS A 49 9.26 -6.65 33.77
C LYS A 49 8.52 -6.69 32.43
N ALA A 50 9.26 -6.50 31.34
CA ALA A 50 8.70 -6.58 30.00
C ALA A 50 8.04 -7.96 29.79
N ILE A 51 6.80 -7.93 29.28
CA ILE A 51 5.98 -9.11 29.06
C ILE A 51 6.37 -9.72 27.71
N ARG A 52 6.63 -11.02 27.73
CA ARG A 52 7.31 -11.75 26.67
C ARG A 52 6.29 -12.41 25.74
N ILE A 53 6.37 -12.09 24.45
CA ILE A 53 5.36 -12.41 23.45
C ILE A 53 5.88 -13.45 22.45
N GLY A 54 5.09 -14.49 22.22
CA GLY A 54 5.27 -15.41 21.10
C GLY A 54 4.36 -15.06 19.91
N VAL A 55 4.90 -15.02 18.70
CA VAL A 55 4.12 -14.82 17.46
C VAL A 55 4.14 -16.11 16.65
N LEU A 56 3.05 -16.88 16.73
CA LEU A 56 2.94 -18.18 16.05
C LEU A 56 2.40 -17.97 14.63
N GLY A 57 3.15 -18.38 13.60
CA GLY A 57 2.81 -18.06 12.20
C GLY A 57 3.30 -16.68 11.73
N ALA A 58 4.44 -16.22 12.25
CA ALA A 58 5.02 -14.89 12.02
C ALA A 58 5.22 -14.52 10.52
N SER A 59 5.38 -15.49 9.63
CA SER A 59 5.64 -15.25 8.20
C SER A 59 4.43 -14.82 7.34
N GLY A 60 3.22 -14.81 7.92
CA GLY A 60 1.98 -14.31 7.29
C GLY A 60 1.73 -12.82 7.50
N TYR A 61 0.78 -12.22 6.78
CA TYR A 61 0.52 -10.77 6.85
C TYR A 61 0.05 -10.29 8.23
N THR A 62 -0.73 -11.08 8.96
CA THR A 62 -1.12 -10.77 10.35
C THR A 62 0.06 -10.90 11.32
N GLY A 63 0.91 -11.92 11.15
CA GLY A 63 2.17 -12.05 11.90
C GLY A 63 3.08 -10.83 11.71
N ALA A 64 3.32 -10.42 10.46
CA ALA A 64 4.09 -9.22 10.14
C ALA A 64 3.48 -7.94 10.73
N GLU A 65 2.15 -7.83 10.75
CA GLU A 65 1.47 -6.66 11.29
C GLU A 65 1.50 -6.61 12.82
N ILE A 66 1.38 -7.75 13.51
CA ILE A 66 1.68 -7.87 14.96
C ILE A 66 3.11 -7.39 15.23
N ILE A 67 4.09 -7.85 14.46
CA ILE A 67 5.51 -7.45 14.62
C ILE A 67 5.69 -5.95 14.35
N ARG A 68 4.99 -5.38 13.36
CA ARG A 68 5.00 -3.93 13.09
C ARG A 68 4.41 -3.09 14.23
N LEU A 69 3.37 -3.58 14.90
CA LEU A 69 2.72 -2.88 16.01
C LEU A 69 3.53 -3.00 17.31
N LEU A 70 4.01 -4.20 17.64
CA LEU A 70 4.79 -4.47 18.85
C LEU A 70 6.14 -3.75 18.89
N ALA A 71 6.71 -3.41 17.73
CA ALA A 71 7.96 -2.65 17.60
C ALA A 71 8.00 -1.36 18.46
N ASN A 72 6.84 -0.72 18.66
CA ASN A 72 6.71 0.51 19.45
C ASN A 72 5.98 0.31 20.79
N HIS A 73 5.68 -0.93 21.20
CA HIS A 73 4.95 -1.18 22.44
C HIS A 73 5.88 -1.09 23.66
N PRO A 74 5.64 -0.21 24.65
CA PRO A 74 6.62 0.02 25.70
C PRO A 74 6.90 -1.24 26.56
N HIS A 75 5.87 -2.04 26.87
CA HIS A 75 5.95 -3.16 27.83
C HIS A 75 5.94 -4.57 27.19
N PHE A 76 5.80 -4.70 25.86
CA PHE A 76 5.71 -6.00 25.17
C PHE A 76 6.98 -6.23 24.33
N ARG A 77 7.60 -7.41 24.46
CA ARG A 77 8.79 -7.79 23.68
C ARG A 77 8.58 -9.15 23.05
N ILE A 78 8.89 -9.29 21.77
CA ILE A 78 8.82 -10.58 21.06
C ILE A 78 10.03 -11.41 21.48
N THR A 79 9.80 -12.55 22.14
CA THR A 79 10.84 -13.50 22.55
C THR A 79 10.80 -14.81 21.76
N LEU A 80 9.67 -15.08 21.08
CA LEU A 80 9.47 -16.27 20.26
C LEU A 80 8.76 -15.88 18.96
N MET A 81 9.21 -16.42 17.83
CA MET A 81 8.46 -16.41 16.58
C MET A 81 8.48 -17.80 15.97
N THR A 82 7.36 -18.26 15.41
CA THR A 82 7.33 -19.55 14.71
C THR A 82 6.84 -19.43 13.28
N ALA A 83 7.37 -20.31 12.42
CA ALA A 83 6.92 -20.51 11.06
C ALA A 83 7.06 -21.99 10.68
N ASP A 84 6.26 -22.43 9.71
CA ASP A 84 6.34 -23.78 9.12
C ASP A 84 7.51 -23.82 8.11
N ARG A 85 7.24 -23.64 6.80
CA ARG A 85 8.26 -23.65 5.71
C ARG A 85 9.37 -22.59 5.78
N LYS A 86 9.47 -21.85 6.88
CA LYS A 86 10.40 -20.73 7.10
C LYS A 86 11.04 -20.75 8.49
N ALA A 87 10.97 -21.88 9.20
CA ALA A 87 11.84 -22.12 10.34
C ALA A 87 13.33 -21.97 9.94
N GLY A 88 14.16 -21.53 10.87
CA GLY A 88 15.57 -21.17 10.66
C GLY A 88 15.80 -19.79 10.03
N GLN A 89 14.81 -19.18 9.37
CA GLN A 89 14.96 -17.86 8.73
C GLN A 89 14.71 -16.71 9.72
N SER A 90 15.43 -15.61 9.54
CA SER A 90 15.09 -14.34 10.17
C SER A 90 13.80 -13.76 9.59
N ILE A 91 13.11 -12.90 10.35
CA ILE A 91 11.98 -12.15 9.80
C ILE A 91 12.42 -11.15 8.72
N GLY A 92 13.67 -10.66 8.75
CA GLY A 92 14.22 -9.71 7.78
C GLY A 92 14.33 -10.29 6.37
N GLU A 93 14.79 -11.53 6.22
CA GLU A 93 14.81 -12.24 4.93
C GLU A 93 13.39 -12.45 4.36
N VAL A 94 12.41 -12.60 5.26
CA VAL A 94 11.02 -12.93 4.92
C VAL A 94 10.17 -11.68 4.70
N TYR A 95 10.55 -10.56 5.29
CA TYR A 95 9.96 -9.23 5.19
C TYR A 95 11.06 -8.14 5.40
N PRO A 96 11.76 -7.71 4.34
CA PRO A 96 12.88 -6.76 4.46
C PRO A 96 12.54 -5.40 5.11
N HIS A 97 11.26 -5.03 5.17
CA HIS A 97 10.80 -3.82 5.86
C HIS A 97 10.80 -3.94 7.40
N LEU A 98 11.09 -5.11 7.96
CA LEU A 98 11.21 -5.38 9.39
C LEU A 98 12.68 -5.55 9.85
N ILE A 99 13.66 -5.41 8.95
CA ILE A 99 15.09 -5.66 9.20
C ILE A 99 15.73 -4.76 10.27
N THR A 100 15.09 -3.65 10.66
CA THR A 100 15.56 -2.74 11.71
C THR A 100 15.12 -3.15 13.12
N GLN A 101 14.43 -4.29 13.27
CA GLN A 101 14.05 -4.84 14.57
C GLN A 101 14.99 -5.98 14.95
N ASP A 102 15.60 -5.89 16.14
CA ASP A 102 16.32 -7.00 16.74
C ASP A 102 15.31 -8.03 17.27
N LEU A 103 15.28 -9.20 16.63
CA LEU A 103 14.24 -10.21 16.79
C LEU A 103 14.83 -11.62 16.61
N PRO A 104 14.35 -12.63 17.36
CA PRO A 104 14.84 -13.99 17.23
C PRO A 104 14.55 -14.59 15.84
N PRO A 105 15.36 -15.55 15.35
CA PRO A 105 15.00 -16.33 14.17
C PRO A 105 13.69 -17.10 14.41
N MET A 106 12.94 -17.37 13.33
CA MET A 106 11.72 -18.15 13.44
C MET A 106 12.05 -19.64 13.63
N VAL A 107 11.40 -20.31 14.58
CA VAL A 107 11.55 -21.77 14.80
C VAL A 107 10.32 -22.53 14.30
N ALA A 108 10.40 -23.86 14.17
CA ALA A 108 9.20 -24.67 13.95
C ALA A 108 8.36 -24.71 15.23
N ILE A 109 7.05 -24.92 15.12
CA ILE A 109 6.15 -24.92 16.29
C ILE A 109 6.47 -26.04 17.29
N ASN A 110 7.02 -27.17 16.83
CA ASN A 110 7.41 -28.30 17.68
C ASN A 110 8.70 -28.02 18.48
N ASP A 111 9.55 -27.10 18.00
CA ASP A 111 10.82 -26.73 18.64
C ASP A 111 10.66 -25.50 19.56
N ALA A 112 9.43 -24.97 19.67
CA ALA A 112 9.14 -23.72 20.35
C ALA A 112 9.09 -23.89 21.89
N ASN A 113 10.03 -23.25 22.60
CA ASN A 113 10.02 -23.22 24.06
C ASN A 113 9.14 -22.06 24.59
N PHE A 114 8.13 -22.40 25.39
CA PHE A 114 7.18 -21.45 25.98
C PHE A 114 7.49 -21.05 27.44
N SER A 115 8.53 -21.60 28.07
CA SER A 115 8.93 -21.23 29.45
C SER A 115 9.31 -19.75 29.61
N GLU A 116 9.77 -19.13 28.53
CA GLU A 116 10.17 -17.72 28.45
C GLU A 116 9.15 -16.84 27.70
N VAL A 117 7.88 -17.28 27.68
CA VAL A 117 6.75 -16.59 27.05
C VAL A 117 5.65 -16.38 28.09
N ASP A 118 5.03 -15.20 28.09
CA ASP A 118 3.95 -14.82 29.01
C ASP A 118 2.60 -14.72 28.26
N ALA A 119 2.62 -14.41 26.96
CA ALA A 119 1.45 -14.46 26.09
C ALA A 119 1.79 -14.78 24.62
N VAL A 120 0.81 -15.24 23.84
CA VAL A 120 0.98 -15.54 22.41
C VAL A 120 -0.11 -14.96 21.50
N PHE A 121 0.29 -14.60 20.28
CA PHE A 121 -0.59 -14.34 19.15
C PHE A 121 -0.54 -15.54 18.19
N CYS A 122 -1.69 -16.13 17.88
CA CYS A 122 -1.80 -17.24 16.92
C CYS A 122 -2.25 -16.72 15.54
N CYS A 123 -1.29 -16.47 14.65
CA CYS A 123 -1.49 -16.04 13.26
C CYS A 123 -1.53 -17.25 12.30
N LEU A 124 -2.19 -18.33 12.71
CA LEU A 124 -2.14 -19.65 12.07
C LEU A 124 -3.32 -19.88 11.11
N PRO A 125 -3.20 -20.82 10.15
CA PRO A 125 -4.33 -21.29 9.35
C PRO A 125 -5.43 -21.93 10.22
N HIS A 126 -6.69 -21.82 9.79
CA HIS A 126 -7.79 -22.53 10.45
C HIS A 126 -7.55 -24.05 10.49
N GLY A 127 -7.94 -24.70 11.58
CA GLY A 127 -7.80 -26.13 11.83
C GLY A 127 -6.50 -26.56 12.48
N THR A 128 -5.37 -25.86 12.26
CA THR A 128 -4.12 -26.19 12.97
C THR A 128 -4.08 -25.57 14.36
N THR A 129 -4.76 -24.43 14.55
CA THR A 129 -4.73 -23.67 15.81
C THR A 129 -5.34 -24.42 16.98
N GLN A 130 -6.40 -25.23 16.76
CA GLN A 130 -7.09 -25.97 17.84
C GLN A 130 -6.15 -26.87 18.66
N GLU A 131 -5.40 -27.74 18.00
CA GLU A 131 -4.49 -28.67 18.68
C GLU A 131 -3.25 -27.96 19.24
N ILE A 132 -2.76 -26.93 18.54
CA ILE A 132 -1.63 -26.11 19.02
C ILE A 132 -2.02 -25.40 20.33
N ILE A 133 -3.15 -24.69 20.38
CA ILE A 133 -3.62 -23.99 21.59
C ILE A 133 -3.98 -24.97 22.72
N LYS A 134 -4.42 -26.19 22.40
CA LYS A 134 -4.65 -27.29 23.36
C LYS A 134 -3.37 -27.86 23.95
N GLY A 135 -2.25 -27.83 23.23
CA GLY A 135 -0.92 -28.16 23.72
C GLY A 135 -0.18 -27.03 24.46
N LEU A 136 -0.66 -25.78 24.38
CA LEU A 136 0.01 -24.64 25.02
C LEU A 136 -0.13 -24.64 26.55
N PRO A 137 0.90 -24.19 27.31
CA PRO A 137 0.83 -24.05 28.75
C PRO A 137 -0.35 -23.19 29.22
N ARG A 138 -1.07 -23.68 30.24
CA ARG A 138 -2.24 -23.01 30.83
C ARG A 138 -1.93 -21.67 31.51
N SER A 139 -0.65 -21.35 31.75
CA SER A 139 -0.18 -20.05 32.22
C SER A 139 -0.23 -18.95 31.16
N LEU A 140 -0.22 -19.30 29.86
CA LEU A 140 -0.21 -18.31 28.79
C LEU A 140 -1.58 -17.64 28.61
N LYS A 141 -1.55 -16.32 28.41
CA LYS A 141 -2.63 -15.59 27.75
C LYS A 141 -2.49 -15.73 26.23
N ILE A 142 -3.61 -15.95 25.54
CA ILE A 142 -3.65 -16.38 24.14
C ILE A 142 -4.66 -15.51 23.38
N VAL A 143 -4.22 -14.90 22.28
CA VAL A 143 -5.11 -14.24 21.31
C VAL A 143 -4.99 -14.97 19.98
N ASP A 144 -6.04 -15.68 19.59
CA ASP A 144 -6.11 -16.38 18.31
C ASP A 144 -6.64 -15.46 17.22
N LEU A 145 -5.89 -15.28 16.13
CA LEU A 145 -6.33 -14.54 14.93
C LEU A 145 -6.92 -15.48 13.87
N SER A 146 -6.83 -16.80 14.06
CA SER A 146 -7.59 -17.78 13.29
C SER A 146 -9.09 -17.67 13.60
N ALA A 147 -9.91 -18.49 12.94
CA ALA A 147 -11.35 -18.55 13.18
C ALA A 147 -11.77 -19.71 14.08
N ASP A 148 -10.84 -20.54 14.53
CA ASP A 148 -11.14 -21.84 15.13
C ASP A 148 -11.96 -21.74 16.42
N PHE A 149 -11.72 -20.72 17.24
CA PHE A 149 -12.37 -20.54 18.54
C PHE A 149 -13.53 -19.51 18.54
N ARG A 150 -13.96 -19.01 17.36
CA ARG A 150 -14.94 -17.91 17.26
C ARG A 150 -16.40 -18.34 17.34
N LEU A 151 -16.71 -19.54 16.83
CA LEU A 151 -18.07 -20.09 16.82
C LEU A 151 -18.26 -20.97 18.03
N ARG A 152 -19.13 -20.54 18.95
CA ARG A 152 -19.33 -21.22 20.24
C ARG A 152 -20.15 -22.50 20.08
N ASP A 153 -21.00 -22.55 19.06
CA ASP A 153 -21.64 -23.79 18.61
C ASP A 153 -20.65 -24.61 17.77
N VAL A 154 -20.22 -25.74 18.34
CA VAL A 154 -19.32 -26.71 17.72
C VAL A 154 -19.91 -27.32 16.44
N SER A 155 -21.24 -27.49 16.36
CA SER A 155 -21.91 -28.01 15.17
C SER A 155 -21.95 -26.97 14.05
N GLU A 156 -22.08 -25.69 14.38
CA GLU A 156 -21.97 -24.61 13.40
C GLU A 156 -20.51 -24.45 12.92
N TYR A 157 -19.51 -24.61 13.79
CA TYR A 157 -18.12 -24.73 13.35
C TYR A 157 -17.94 -25.89 12.36
N GLU A 158 -18.38 -27.10 12.71
CA GLU A 158 -18.19 -28.27 11.85
C GLU A 158 -18.86 -28.10 10.47
N LYS A 159 -20.10 -27.60 10.45
CA LYS A 159 -20.86 -27.27 9.23
C LYS A 159 -20.12 -26.30 8.30
N TRP A 160 -19.51 -25.24 8.84
CA TRP A 160 -18.88 -24.18 8.02
C TRP A 160 -17.39 -24.42 7.72
N TYR A 161 -16.69 -25.19 8.55
CA TYR A 161 -15.25 -25.46 8.41
C TYR A 161 -14.93 -26.84 7.84
N GLY A 162 -15.89 -27.77 7.84
CA GLY A 162 -15.77 -29.10 7.22
C GLY A 162 -14.98 -30.11 8.05
N GLN A 163 -14.93 -29.92 9.38
CA GLN A 163 -14.22 -30.77 10.33
C GLN A 163 -14.78 -30.57 11.75
N ALA A 164 -14.87 -31.65 12.53
CA ALA A 164 -15.21 -31.56 13.95
C ALA A 164 -14.21 -30.68 14.74
N HIS A 165 -14.72 -29.90 15.70
CA HIS A 165 -13.89 -29.07 16.57
C HIS A 165 -13.13 -29.94 17.58
N ARG A 166 -11.79 -29.91 17.55
CA ARG A 166 -10.91 -30.83 18.31
C ARG A 166 -10.52 -30.36 19.73
N ALA A 167 -10.94 -29.17 20.12
CA ALA A 167 -10.62 -28.54 21.41
C ALA A 167 -11.87 -28.03 22.14
N GLN A 168 -12.94 -28.84 22.18
CA GLN A 168 -14.29 -28.41 22.61
C GLN A 168 -14.34 -27.81 24.03
N ASP A 169 -13.50 -28.27 24.96
CA ASP A 169 -13.45 -27.66 26.30
C ASP A 169 -12.81 -26.26 26.30
N LEU A 170 -11.86 -26.01 25.39
CA LEU A 170 -11.30 -24.67 25.19
C LEU A 170 -12.27 -23.73 24.48
N GLN A 171 -13.22 -24.25 23.68
CA GLN A 171 -14.28 -23.43 23.08
C GLN A 171 -15.22 -22.82 24.13
N LYS A 172 -15.31 -23.43 25.33
CA LYS A 172 -16.13 -22.94 26.46
C LYS A 172 -15.49 -21.78 27.21
N GLU A 173 -14.15 -21.67 27.22
CA GLU A 173 -13.40 -20.56 27.84
C GLU A 173 -13.03 -19.43 26.86
N ALA A 174 -13.23 -19.63 25.56
CA ALA A 174 -12.86 -18.67 24.53
C ALA A 174 -13.80 -17.44 24.51
N VAL A 175 -13.24 -16.24 24.69
CA VAL A 175 -13.98 -14.97 24.60
C VAL A 175 -13.81 -14.36 23.21
N TYR A 176 -14.90 -13.97 22.56
CA TYR A 176 -14.88 -13.37 21.23
C TYR A 176 -14.47 -11.87 21.32
N GLY A 177 -13.35 -11.53 20.68
CA GLY A 177 -12.56 -10.32 20.95
C GLY A 177 -12.95 -9.05 20.18
N LEU A 178 -14.23 -8.71 20.09
CA LEU A 178 -14.64 -7.39 19.56
C LEU A 178 -14.64 -6.38 20.71
N THR A 179 -13.55 -5.62 20.81
CA THR A 179 -13.17 -4.91 22.04
C THR A 179 -14.27 -4.00 22.57
N GLU A 180 -14.87 -3.17 21.72
CA GLU A 180 -15.85 -2.15 22.10
C GLU A 180 -17.20 -2.73 22.54
N ILE A 181 -17.46 -4.03 22.30
CA ILE A 181 -18.70 -4.71 22.68
C ILE A 181 -18.51 -5.63 23.90
N TRP A 182 -17.40 -6.37 23.97
CA TRP A 182 -17.19 -7.39 25.01
C TRP A 182 -15.99 -7.12 25.94
N ARG A 183 -15.51 -5.87 25.97
CA ARG A 183 -14.43 -5.33 26.82
C ARG A 183 -14.24 -6.01 28.16
N GLU A 184 -15.28 -6.07 28.98
CA GLU A 184 -15.19 -6.61 30.35
C GLU A 184 -14.88 -8.12 30.35
N LYS A 185 -15.49 -8.90 29.45
CA LYS A 185 -15.17 -10.33 29.28
C LYS A 185 -13.74 -10.55 28.77
N ILE A 186 -13.19 -9.60 28.01
CA ILE A 186 -11.87 -9.69 27.39
C ILE A 186 -10.73 -9.44 28.40
N LYS A 187 -10.93 -8.58 29.41
CA LYS A 187 -9.93 -8.33 30.48
C LYS A 187 -9.54 -9.61 31.22
N ASP A 188 -10.55 -10.34 31.70
CA ASP A 188 -10.37 -11.55 32.51
C ASP A 188 -10.07 -12.79 31.65
N ALA A 189 -10.19 -12.70 30.33
CA ALA A 189 -9.95 -13.81 29.42
C ALA A 189 -8.51 -14.33 29.50
N ARG A 190 -8.40 -15.66 29.40
CA ARG A 190 -7.15 -16.37 29.11
C ARG A 190 -6.99 -16.62 27.60
N LEU A 191 -8.07 -17.01 26.93
CA LEU A 191 -8.15 -17.28 25.50
C LEU A 191 -9.14 -16.30 24.85
N VAL A 192 -8.66 -15.45 23.95
CA VAL A 192 -9.49 -14.57 23.12
C VAL A 192 -9.48 -15.05 21.68
N ALA A 193 -10.65 -15.33 21.13
CA ALA A 193 -10.85 -15.57 19.71
C ALA A 193 -11.05 -14.21 19.02
N ASN A 194 -9.99 -13.69 18.40
CA ASN A 194 -10.03 -12.38 17.76
C ASN A 194 -10.93 -12.40 16.51
N PRO A 195 -11.85 -11.44 16.34
CA PRO A 195 -12.77 -11.40 15.22
C PRO A 195 -12.12 -11.37 13.84
N GLY A 196 -12.90 -11.81 12.86
CA GLY A 196 -12.64 -11.60 11.46
C GLY A 196 -12.86 -10.14 11.05
N CYS A 197 -12.25 -9.78 9.93
CA CYS A 197 -12.28 -8.43 9.39
C CYS A 197 -13.69 -7.95 9.00
N TYR A 198 -14.42 -8.70 8.17
CA TYR A 198 -15.81 -8.37 7.82
C TYR A 198 -16.77 -8.43 9.04
N PRO A 199 -16.71 -9.45 9.92
CA PRO A 199 -17.41 -9.47 11.19
C PRO A 199 -17.20 -8.19 12.01
N THR A 200 -15.97 -7.69 12.10
CA THR A 200 -15.66 -6.41 12.78
C THR A 200 -16.36 -5.22 12.13
N SER A 201 -16.24 -5.04 10.81
CA SER A 201 -16.86 -3.89 10.13
C SER A 201 -18.40 -3.93 10.12
N ILE A 202 -19.01 -5.09 10.29
CA ILE A 202 -20.47 -5.30 10.27
C ILE A 202 -21.08 -5.26 11.69
N GLN A 203 -20.44 -5.87 12.68
CA GLN A 203 -21.00 -5.94 14.04
C GLN A 203 -20.89 -4.60 14.78
N LEU A 204 -19.80 -3.84 14.60
CA LEU A 204 -19.65 -2.51 15.23
C LEU A 204 -20.85 -1.57 14.95
N PRO A 205 -21.32 -1.36 13.71
CA PRO A 205 -22.52 -0.54 13.48
C PRO A 205 -23.83 -1.24 13.87
N LEU A 206 -23.95 -2.57 13.75
CA LEU A 206 -25.26 -3.24 13.92
C LEU A 206 -25.59 -3.62 15.37
N VAL A 207 -24.61 -4.05 16.17
CA VAL A 207 -24.85 -4.51 17.55
C VAL A 207 -25.57 -3.45 18.40
N PRO A 208 -25.12 -2.17 18.44
CA PRO A 208 -25.83 -1.13 19.21
C PRO A 208 -27.25 -0.87 18.70
N LEU A 209 -27.52 -1.05 17.41
CA LEU A 209 -28.83 -0.74 16.83
C LEU A 209 -29.85 -1.87 17.05
N LEU A 210 -29.40 -3.12 17.06
CA LEU A 210 -30.23 -4.28 17.43
C LEU A 210 -30.49 -4.32 18.94
N GLU A 211 -29.49 -4.07 19.78
CA GLU A 211 -29.63 -3.95 21.24
C GLU A 211 -30.72 -2.92 21.63
N ALA A 212 -30.81 -1.82 20.89
CA ALA A 212 -31.83 -0.78 21.10
C ALA A 212 -33.15 -1.02 20.35
N ASN A 213 -33.34 -2.19 19.72
CA ASN A 213 -34.53 -2.55 18.95
C ASN A 213 -34.90 -1.55 17.83
N LEU A 214 -33.90 -0.86 17.25
CA LEU A 214 -34.11 0.18 16.25
C LEU A 214 -34.22 -0.34 14.81
N LEU A 215 -33.94 -1.63 14.59
CA LEU A 215 -33.89 -2.27 13.28
C LEU A 215 -34.84 -3.48 13.21
N ASP A 216 -35.38 -3.72 12.02
CA ASP A 216 -36.00 -4.98 11.67
C ASP A 216 -34.91 -5.95 11.18
N PHE A 217 -34.83 -7.11 11.82
CA PHE A 217 -33.79 -8.11 11.57
C PHE A 217 -34.03 -8.98 10.34
N ARG A 218 -35.19 -8.87 9.65
CA ARG A 218 -35.56 -9.76 8.53
C ARG A 218 -34.74 -9.55 7.26
N ASN A 219 -34.27 -8.32 7.00
CA ASN A 219 -33.69 -7.93 5.71
C ASN A 219 -32.32 -7.23 5.84
N ILE A 220 -31.43 -7.72 6.71
CA ILE A 220 -30.07 -7.20 6.84
C ILE A 220 -29.21 -7.70 5.66
N ILE A 221 -28.80 -6.77 4.79
CA ILE A 221 -27.95 -7.06 3.62
C ILE A 221 -26.62 -6.32 3.79
N SER A 222 -25.50 -7.04 3.68
CA SER A 222 -24.15 -6.47 3.72
C SER A 222 -23.37 -6.77 2.44
N ASP A 223 -23.27 -5.77 1.59
CA ASP A 223 -22.34 -5.78 0.46
C ASP A 223 -21.01 -5.17 0.91
N SER A 224 -20.00 -6.02 1.09
CA SER A 224 -18.73 -5.65 1.71
C SER A 224 -17.51 -5.83 0.79
N LYS A 225 -16.65 -4.82 0.74
CA LYS A 225 -15.52 -4.68 -0.18
C LYS A 225 -14.20 -4.81 0.61
N SER A 226 -13.22 -5.57 0.12
CA SER A 226 -11.90 -5.73 0.78
C SER A 226 -10.73 -5.62 -0.18
N GLY A 227 -9.63 -5.04 0.28
CA GLY A 227 -8.32 -5.21 -0.35
C GLY A 227 -7.81 -6.66 -0.26
N VAL A 228 -6.93 -7.01 -1.20
CA VAL A 228 -6.48 -8.40 -1.45
C VAL A 228 -5.68 -9.04 -0.30
N SER A 229 -5.08 -8.26 0.61
CA SER A 229 -4.36 -8.83 1.77
C SER A 229 -5.24 -9.67 2.70
N GLY A 230 -6.56 -9.52 2.67
CA GLY A 230 -7.50 -10.39 3.38
C GLY A 230 -7.45 -11.86 2.92
N ALA A 231 -6.97 -12.13 1.69
CA ALA A 231 -6.75 -13.49 1.19
C ALA A 231 -5.44 -14.15 1.67
N GLY A 232 -4.65 -13.43 2.48
CA GLY A 232 -3.37 -13.91 3.03
C GLY A 232 -2.22 -13.91 2.02
N ARG A 233 -1.04 -14.41 2.46
CA ARG A 233 0.21 -14.44 1.67
C ARG A 233 0.40 -15.73 0.86
N GLY A 234 -0.62 -16.59 0.78
CA GLY A 234 -0.56 -17.81 -0.01
C GLY A 234 -0.46 -17.50 -1.50
N ALA A 235 0.62 -17.95 -2.15
CA ALA A 235 0.77 -17.84 -3.60
C ALA A 235 -0.31 -18.71 -4.28
N LYS A 236 -1.30 -18.05 -4.88
CA LYS A 236 -2.39 -18.64 -5.65
C LYS A 236 -2.57 -17.79 -6.90
N GLU A 237 -2.81 -18.43 -8.03
CA GLU A 237 -3.03 -17.77 -9.33
C GLU A 237 -4.05 -16.63 -9.26
N ALA A 238 -5.24 -16.92 -8.73
CA ALA A 238 -6.33 -15.93 -8.55
C ALA A 238 -6.01 -14.72 -7.64
N ASN A 239 -4.85 -14.70 -6.98
CA ASN A 239 -4.32 -13.61 -6.13
C ASN A 239 -3.07 -12.94 -6.72
N LEU A 240 -2.60 -13.33 -7.91
CA LEU A 240 -1.48 -12.67 -8.61
C LEU A 240 -1.88 -11.24 -9.01
N TYR A 241 -0.89 -10.38 -9.24
CA TYR A 241 -1.13 -8.97 -9.53
C TYR A 241 -2.02 -8.76 -10.78
N THR A 242 -1.82 -9.54 -11.84
CA THR A 242 -2.62 -9.49 -13.08
C THR A 242 -4.07 -9.93 -12.88
N GLU A 243 -4.31 -10.89 -11.98
CA GLU A 243 -5.64 -11.44 -11.70
C GLU A 243 -6.46 -10.59 -10.71
N ILE A 244 -5.92 -9.45 -10.31
CA ILE A 244 -6.44 -8.55 -9.26
C ILE A 244 -6.44 -7.08 -9.69
N ALA A 245 -5.47 -6.62 -10.47
CA ALA A 245 -5.42 -5.24 -10.96
C ALA A 245 -6.54 -4.93 -11.98
N GLU A 246 -6.90 -3.65 -12.10
CA GLU A 246 -7.91 -3.11 -13.04
C GLU A 246 -9.32 -3.75 -13.01
N GLY A 247 -9.62 -4.64 -12.04
CA GLY A 247 -10.89 -5.34 -11.94
C GLY A 247 -11.40 -5.52 -10.52
N ILE A 248 -12.67 -5.90 -10.39
CA ILE A 248 -13.31 -6.31 -9.13
C ILE A 248 -14.04 -7.64 -9.34
N LYS A 249 -14.09 -8.49 -8.31
CA LYS A 249 -14.81 -9.78 -8.36
C LYS A 249 -15.51 -10.10 -7.05
N THR A 250 -16.72 -10.67 -7.13
CA THR A 250 -17.38 -11.34 -6.01
C THR A 250 -16.65 -12.63 -5.65
N TYR A 251 -16.82 -13.09 -4.41
CA TYR A 251 -16.42 -14.44 -3.99
C TYR A 251 -17.33 -14.92 -2.85
N GLY A 252 -17.38 -16.23 -2.56
CA GLY A 252 -18.14 -16.78 -1.43
C GLY A 252 -19.64 -16.44 -1.40
N VAL A 253 -20.24 -16.09 -2.54
CA VAL A 253 -21.60 -15.51 -2.62
C VAL A 253 -22.67 -16.46 -2.07
N SER A 254 -22.57 -17.75 -2.39
CA SER A 254 -23.49 -18.80 -1.89
C SER A 254 -23.17 -19.27 -0.47
N GLY A 255 -22.18 -18.69 0.19
CA GLY A 255 -21.72 -19.09 1.52
C GLY A 255 -20.28 -18.65 1.80
N HIS A 256 -20.11 -17.76 2.79
CA HIS A 256 -18.80 -17.33 3.27
C HIS A 256 -18.69 -17.59 4.78
N ARG A 257 -17.55 -18.11 5.25
CA ARG A 257 -17.36 -18.55 6.65
C ARG A 257 -17.49 -17.47 7.73
N HIS A 258 -17.57 -16.21 7.35
CA HIS A 258 -17.90 -15.10 8.27
C HIS A 258 -19.42 -14.91 8.48
N VAL A 259 -20.30 -15.51 7.67
CA VAL A 259 -21.77 -15.46 7.89
C VAL A 259 -22.15 -15.95 9.29
N PRO A 260 -21.77 -17.16 9.75
CA PRO A 260 -22.10 -17.61 11.11
C PRO A 260 -21.50 -16.70 12.18
N GLU A 261 -20.29 -16.19 11.97
CA GLU A 261 -19.60 -15.28 12.89
C GLU A 261 -20.34 -13.94 13.05
N ILE A 262 -20.94 -13.43 11.96
CA ILE A 262 -21.84 -12.27 11.96
C ILE A 262 -23.17 -12.64 12.64
N GLU A 263 -23.86 -13.67 12.16
CA GLU A 263 -25.18 -14.07 12.66
C GLU A 263 -25.16 -14.38 14.16
N GLN A 264 -24.13 -15.06 14.67
CA GLN A 264 -23.93 -15.32 16.10
C GLN A 264 -23.92 -14.00 16.90
N GLY A 265 -23.03 -13.06 16.55
CA GLY A 265 -22.88 -11.81 17.28
C GLY A 265 -24.09 -10.86 17.20
N LEU A 266 -24.85 -10.92 16.10
CA LEU A 266 -26.12 -10.18 15.98
C LEU A 266 -27.28 -10.86 16.73
N SER A 267 -27.34 -12.20 16.70
CA SER A 267 -28.38 -12.97 17.41
C SER A 267 -28.24 -12.86 18.93
N ASP A 268 -27.02 -12.79 19.45
CA ASP A 268 -26.73 -12.61 20.88
C ASP A 268 -27.44 -11.40 21.47
N VAL A 269 -27.43 -10.27 20.75
CA VAL A 269 -27.94 -8.97 21.23
C VAL A 269 -29.37 -8.67 20.77
N ALA A 270 -29.86 -9.36 19.74
CA ALA A 270 -31.28 -9.34 19.35
C ALA A 270 -32.12 -10.37 20.13
N HIS A 271 -31.48 -11.28 20.87
CA HIS A 271 -32.11 -12.39 21.61
C HIS A 271 -33.03 -13.29 20.76
N THR A 272 -32.77 -13.33 19.45
CA THR A 272 -33.47 -14.14 18.44
C THR A 272 -32.49 -14.49 17.32
N LYS A 273 -32.78 -15.50 16.48
CA LYS A 273 -31.91 -15.83 15.34
C LYS A 273 -32.00 -14.71 14.30
N VAL A 274 -30.90 -13.99 14.10
CA VAL A 274 -30.70 -13.03 13.03
C VAL A 274 -30.04 -13.76 11.84
N ASN A 275 -30.50 -13.47 10.63
CA ASN A 275 -29.87 -13.91 9.39
C ASN A 275 -29.35 -12.71 8.59
N VAL A 276 -28.28 -12.91 7.80
CA VAL A 276 -27.70 -11.85 6.96
C VAL A 276 -27.42 -12.31 5.54
N THR A 277 -27.81 -11.49 4.56
CA THR A 277 -27.33 -11.64 3.18
C THR A 277 -25.97 -10.96 3.08
N PHE A 278 -24.88 -11.72 2.97
CA PHE A 278 -23.51 -11.18 2.95
C PHE A 278 -22.78 -11.53 1.66
N THR A 279 -22.39 -10.50 0.90
CA THR A 279 -21.67 -10.64 -0.37
C THR A 279 -20.31 -9.93 -0.29
N PRO A 280 -19.19 -10.66 -0.21
CA PRO A 280 -17.87 -10.06 -0.23
C PRO A 280 -17.34 -9.86 -1.66
N HIS A 281 -16.78 -8.67 -1.89
CA HIS A 281 -16.13 -8.25 -3.12
C HIS A 281 -14.62 -8.01 -2.89
N LEU A 282 -13.79 -8.50 -3.80
CA LEU A 282 -12.33 -8.33 -3.80
C LEU A 282 -11.94 -7.14 -4.68
N MET A 283 -11.16 -6.21 -4.11
CA MET A 283 -10.82 -4.90 -4.69
C MET A 283 -9.35 -4.86 -5.16
N PRO A 284 -9.01 -4.04 -6.18
CA PRO A 284 -7.66 -3.85 -6.72
C PRO A 284 -6.80 -2.95 -5.81
N MET A 285 -6.76 -3.24 -4.51
CA MET A 285 -5.99 -2.49 -3.52
C MET A 285 -5.42 -3.42 -2.45
N SER A 286 -4.26 -3.10 -1.88
CA SER A 286 -3.59 -3.99 -0.92
C SER A 286 -4.33 -4.10 0.42
N ARG A 287 -4.90 -3.00 0.92
CA ARG A 287 -5.48 -2.87 2.27
C ARG A 287 -6.74 -2.01 2.26
N GLY A 288 -7.57 -2.20 3.27
CA GLY A 288 -8.80 -1.45 3.52
C GLY A 288 -10.03 -2.33 3.31
N MET A 289 -11.10 -2.02 4.03
CA MET A 289 -12.37 -2.73 3.97
C MET A 289 -13.53 -1.76 4.16
N LEU A 290 -14.61 -1.93 3.38
CA LEU A 290 -15.82 -1.12 3.43
C LEU A 290 -17.05 -2.03 3.42
N SER A 291 -17.83 -2.02 4.48
CA SER A 291 -19.15 -2.65 4.52
C SER A 291 -20.23 -1.62 4.20
N THR A 292 -20.99 -1.85 3.12
CA THR A 292 -22.25 -1.15 2.85
C THR A 292 -23.38 -2.04 3.36
N ILE A 293 -24.09 -1.58 4.38
CA ILE A 293 -25.09 -2.37 5.10
C ILE A 293 -26.45 -1.71 4.88
N TYR A 294 -27.37 -2.44 4.27
CA TYR A 294 -28.76 -2.04 4.07
C TYR A 294 -29.60 -2.69 5.16
N VAL A 295 -30.44 -1.89 5.82
CA VAL A 295 -31.28 -2.33 6.93
C VAL A 295 -32.67 -1.73 6.84
N GLU A 296 -33.65 -2.46 7.36
CA GLU A 296 -34.98 -1.93 7.65
C GLU A 296 -35.00 -1.40 9.08
N MET A 297 -35.65 -0.25 9.28
CA MET A 297 -35.80 0.40 10.58
C MET A 297 -37.09 -0.10 11.24
N ALA A 298 -37.11 -0.18 12.57
CA ALA A 298 -38.32 -0.54 13.29
C ALA A 298 -39.44 0.52 13.09
N PRO A 299 -40.74 0.17 13.24
CA PRO A 299 -41.83 1.11 12.99
C PRO A 299 -41.71 2.41 13.78
N GLY A 300 -41.74 3.54 13.06
CA GLY A 300 -41.59 4.88 13.63
C GLY A 300 -40.14 5.36 13.84
N VAL A 301 -39.14 4.48 13.71
CA VAL A 301 -37.72 4.83 13.84
C VAL A 301 -37.22 5.56 12.58
N THR A 302 -36.42 6.60 12.78
CA THR A 302 -35.82 7.39 11.72
C THR A 302 -34.31 7.17 11.60
N THR A 303 -33.74 7.60 10.46
CA THR A 303 -32.29 7.64 10.25
C THR A 303 -31.55 8.46 11.32
N GLU A 304 -32.22 9.46 11.93
CA GLU A 304 -31.66 10.29 12.99
C GLU A 304 -31.45 9.49 14.27
N ASP A 305 -32.40 8.63 14.63
CA ASP A 305 -32.35 7.82 15.85
C ASP A 305 -31.21 6.80 15.79
N LEU A 306 -31.00 6.18 14.62
CA LEU A 306 -29.84 5.33 14.35
C LEU A 306 -28.52 6.12 14.54
N TYR A 307 -28.44 7.33 13.97
CA TYR A 307 -27.26 8.19 14.09
C TYR A 307 -27.01 8.59 15.54
N GLN A 308 -28.04 8.97 16.31
CA GLN A 308 -27.87 9.38 17.71
C GLN A 308 -27.59 8.20 18.65
N LYS A 309 -28.16 7.00 18.43
CA LYS A 309 -27.77 5.80 19.20
C LYS A 309 -26.32 5.44 18.95
N LEU A 310 -25.83 5.40 17.70
CA LEU A 310 -24.41 5.15 17.41
C LEU A 310 -23.50 6.24 18.02
N LYS A 311 -23.87 7.51 17.89
CA LYS A 311 -23.12 8.64 18.46
C LYS A 311 -23.02 8.59 19.98
N THR A 312 -24.06 8.07 20.64
CA THR A 312 -24.14 7.97 22.10
C THR A 312 -23.43 6.72 22.61
N PHE A 313 -23.57 5.59 21.92
CA PHE A 313 -22.90 4.33 22.26
C PHE A 313 -21.38 4.47 22.11
N TYR A 314 -20.90 4.98 20.98
CA TYR A 314 -19.47 5.23 20.75
C TYR A 314 -18.95 6.57 21.32
N LYS A 315 -19.66 7.15 22.31
CA LYS A 315 -19.25 8.40 22.96
C LYS A 315 -18.09 8.15 23.92
N GLY A 316 -16.88 8.49 23.48
CA GLY A 316 -15.65 8.33 24.26
C GLY A 316 -14.79 7.15 23.82
N GLU A 317 -15.29 6.34 22.89
CA GLU A 317 -14.52 5.27 22.27
C GLU A 317 -13.43 5.84 21.36
N GLU A 318 -12.20 5.35 21.52
CA GLU A 318 -11.10 5.90 20.73
C GLU A 318 -11.10 5.35 19.31
N PHE A 319 -11.26 4.04 19.13
CA PHE A 319 -11.12 3.45 17.80
C PHE A 319 -12.36 3.53 16.92
N VAL A 320 -13.56 3.74 17.46
CA VAL A 320 -14.79 3.83 16.65
C VAL A 320 -15.27 5.28 16.56
N LYS A 321 -15.23 5.86 15.35
CA LYS A 321 -15.67 7.25 15.10
C LYS A 321 -16.86 7.28 14.14
N LEU A 322 -18.01 7.74 14.65
CA LEU A 322 -19.12 8.18 13.80
C LEU A 322 -18.76 9.52 13.15
N LEU A 323 -18.81 9.59 11.82
CA LEU A 323 -18.51 10.81 11.06
C LEU A 323 -19.65 11.83 11.16
N LYS A 324 -19.38 13.08 10.77
CA LYS A 324 -20.44 14.09 10.59
C LYS A 324 -21.46 13.61 9.56
N LYS A 325 -22.75 13.85 9.78
CA LYS A 325 -23.84 13.53 8.83
C LYS A 325 -23.49 13.94 7.40
N GLY A 326 -23.74 13.05 6.43
CA GLY A 326 -23.44 13.27 5.02
C GLY A 326 -21.96 13.08 4.61
N ALA A 327 -21.02 12.90 5.54
CA ALA A 327 -19.63 12.57 5.21
C ALA A 327 -19.49 11.07 4.88
N ASN A 328 -18.95 10.76 3.70
CA ASN A 328 -18.77 9.37 3.24
C ASN A 328 -17.50 8.75 3.86
N PRO A 329 -17.59 7.61 4.60
CA PRO A 329 -16.42 6.91 5.11
C PRO A 329 -15.57 6.32 3.98
N CYS A 330 -14.25 6.52 4.02
CA CYS A 330 -13.32 6.05 3.00
C CYS A 330 -12.23 5.14 3.60
N THR A 331 -11.97 3.99 2.96
CA THR A 331 -10.97 3.01 3.41
C THR A 331 -9.54 3.57 3.47
N ARG A 332 -9.25 4.61 2.68
CA ARG A 332 -7.94 5.27 2.65
C ARG A 332 -7.64 6.01 3.95
N ASP A 333 -8.67 6.54 4.62
CA ASP A 333 -8.50 7.44 5.77
C ASP A 333 -8.30 6.68 7.09
N VAL A 334 -8.59 5.37 7.10
CA VAL A 334 -8.28 4.43 8.18
C VAL A 334 -7.08 3.52 7.88
N ARG A 335 -6.43 3.67 6.72
CA ARG A 335 -5.37 2.76 6.26
C ARG A 335 -4.16 2.77 7.20
N GLY A 336 -3.77 1.57 7.66
CA GLY A 336 -2.66 1.34 8.58
C GLY A 336 -2.90 1.73 10.05
N SER A 337 -4.11 2.18 10.40
CA SER A 337 -4.50 2.56 11.76
C SER A 337 -5.53 1.58 12.35
N ASN A 338 -5.72 1.63 13.67
CA ASN A 338 -6.71 0.80 14.36
C ASN A 338 -8.14 1.41 14.36
N TYR A 339 -8.38 2.47 13.58
CA TYR A 339 -9.69 3.13 13.56
C TYR A 339 -10.74 2.41 12.70
N CYS A 340 -11.98 2.48 13.13
CA CYS A 340 -13.20 2.23 12.37
C CYS A 340 -13.95 3.56 12.20
N PHE A 341 -14.18 3.98 10.95
CA PHE A 341 -15.02 5.14 10.64
C PHE A 341 -16.37 4.68 10.08
N MET A 342 -17.46 5.26 10.55
CA MET A 342 -18.82 4.90 10.11
C MET A 342 -19.75 6.09 9.94
N ASN A 343 -20.81 5.93 9.17
CA ASN A 343 -21.91 6.91 9.07
C ASN A 343 -23.23 6.24 8.65
N VAL A 344 -24.34 6.92 8.90
CA VAL A 344 -25.70 6.47 8.55
C VAL A 344 -26.32 7.44 7.54
N PHE A 345 -27.03 6.90 6.56
CA PHE A 345 -27.70 7.61 5.47
C PHE A 345 -29.13 7.11 5.31
N SER A 346 -30.04 8.00 4.92
CA SER A 346 -31.41 7.65 4.55
C SER A 346 -31.42 6.87 3.23
N ASN A 347 -32.22 5.80 3.14
CA ASN A 347 -32.47 5.14 1.87
C ASN A 347 -33.55 5.90 1.06
N GLN A 348 -33.55 5.75 -0.25
CA GLN A 348 -34.63 6.24 -1.13
C GLN A 348 -35.95 5.46 -0.96
N ILE A 349 -35.88 4.26 -0.38
CA ILE A 349 -37.04 3.45 0.04
C ILE A 349 -37.42 3.86 1.48
N PRO A 350 -38.65 4.32 1.75
CA PRO A 350 -39.11 4.64 3.10
C PRO A 350 -38.93 3.47 4.08
N GLY A 351 -38.63 3.76 5.34
CA GLY A 351 -38.39 2.75 6.38
C GLY A 351 -37.05 2.01 6.27
N ARG A 352 -36.19 2.32 5.28
CA ARG A 352 -34.84 1.75 5.16
C ARG A 352 -33.74 2.78 5.42
N ALA A 353 -32.60 2.28 5.89
CA ALA A 353 -31.36 3.05 6.05
C ALA A 353 -30.18 2.34 5.37
N ILE A 354 -29.12 3.10 5.12
CA ILE A 354 -27.83 2.60 4.66
C ILE A 354 -26.79 2.99 5.71
N ILE A 355 -26.04 2.02 6.23
CA ILE A 355 -24.91 2.24 7.12
C ILE A 355 -23.63 1.91 6.35
N VAL A 356 -22.64 2.79 6.41
CA VAL A 356 -21.31 2.54 5.84
C VAL A 356 -20.30 2.49 6.96
N SER A 357 -19.43 1.48 6.94
CA SER A 357 -18.40 1.22 7.94
C SER A 357 -17.08 0.84 7.26
N VAL A 358 -15.97 1.48 7.64
CA VAL A 358 -14.63 1.23 7.07
C VAL A 358 -13.56 0.97 8.13
N ILE A 359 -12.66 0.04 7.84
CA ILE A 359 -11.49 -0.34 8.67
C ILE A 359 -10.26 -0.64 7.79
N ASP A 360 -9.06 -0.66 8.36
CA ASP A 360 -7.95 -1.43 7.79
C ASP A 360 -8.12 -2.92 8.15
N ASN A 361 -8.17 -3.78 7.14
CA ASN A 361 -8.47 -5.20 7.28
C ASN A 361 -7.34 -6.02 7.95
N LEU A 362 -6.12 -5.48 8.06
CA LEU A 362 -5.01 -6.12 8.78
C LEU A 362 -4.80 -5.53 10.18
N VAL A 363 -5.26 -4.30 10.44
CA VAL A 363 -5.16 -3.65 11.75
C VAL A 363 -6.45 -3.86 12.55
N LYS A 364 -7.45 -2.98 12.49
CA LYS A 364 -8.70 -3.15 13.25
C LYS A 364 -9.47 -4.40 12.84
N GLY A 365 -9.34 -4.84 11.59
CA GLY A 365 -9.90 -6.11 11.11
C GLY A 365 -9.14 -7.37 11.50
N ALA A 366 -7.99 -7.26 12.18
CA ALA A 366 -7.21 -8.40 12.68
C ALA A 366 -6.24 -8.00 13.81
N SER A 367 -5.02 -7.58 13.44
CA SER A 367 -3.83 -7.55 14.31
C SER A 367 -3.80 -6.39 15.31
N GLY A 368 -4.40 -5.25 14.94
CA GLY A 368 -4.58 -4.11 15.83
C GLY A 368 -5.64 -4.37 16.89
N GLN A 369 -6.73 -5.05 16.52
CA GLN A 369 -7.73 -5.52 17.47
C GLN A 369 -7.17 -6.61 18.39
N ALA A 370 -6.33 -7.51 17.86
CA ALA A 370 -5.64 -8.50 18.66
C ALA A 370 -4.73 -7.85 19.72
N LEU A 371 -3.99 -6.81 19.35
CA LEU A 371 -3.19 -6.02 20.30
C LEU A 371 -4.07 -5.24 21.29
N GLN A 372 -5.17 -4.61 20.84
CA GLN A 372 -6.14 -3.91 21.70
C GLN A 372 -6.73 -4.86 22.77
N ASN A 373 -7.02 -6.10 22.38
CA ASN A 373 -7.46 -7.18 23.28
C ASN A 373 -6.35 -7.59 24.26
N LEU A 374 -5.11 -7.79 23.79
CA LEU A 374 -3.99 -8.17 24.67
C LEU A 374 -3.65 -7.07 25.68
N ASN A 375 -3.81 -5.79 25.30
CA ASN A 375 -3.68 -4.66 26.20
C ASN A 375 -4.67 -4.77 27.37
N LEU A 376 -5.96 -4.99 27.10
CA LEU A 376 -6.98 -5.25 28.14
C LEU A 376 -6.64 -6.45 29.01
N MET A 377 -6.20 -7.56 28.39
CA MET A 377 -5.84 -8.79 29.10
C MET A 377 -4.69 -8.61 30.10
N PHE A 378 -3.85 -7.59 29.95
CA PHE A 378 -2.79 -7.21 30.89
C PHE A 378 -3.07 -5.92 31.67
N GLY A 379 -4.27 -5.33 31.55
CA GLY A 379 -4.64 -4.08 32.22
C GLY A 379 -3.96 -2.82 31.67
N PHE A 380 -3.30 -2.90 30.51
CA PHE A 380 -2.74 -1.74 29.82
C PHE A 380 -3.84 -0.95 29.07
N PRO A 381 -3.63 0.36 28.82
CA PRO A 381 -4.52 1.14 27.96
C PRO A 381 -4.68 0.51 26.58
N GLU A 382 -5.93 0.32 26.13
CA GLU A 382 -6.27 -0.23 24.81
C GLU A 382 -5.53 0.43 23.64
N THR A 383 -5.27 1.73 23.78
CA THR A 383 -4.63 2.61 22.81
C THR A 383 -3.10 2.45 22.71
N MET A 384 -2.49 1.64 23.58
CA MET A 384 -1.05 1.45 23.64
C MET A 384 -0.50 0.74 22.39
N ALA A 385 0.40 1.42 21.68
CA ALA A 385 0.92 1.06 20.35
C ALA A 385 -0.14 0.70 19.28
N THR A 386 -1.36 1.20 19.41
CA THR A 386 -2.42 1.13 18.39
C THR A 386 -2.79 2.52 17.83
N LEU A 387 -2.39 3.60 18.53
CA LEU A 387 -2.46 5.00 18.06
C LEU A 387 -1.45 5.33 16.96
N TYR A 388 -1.75 4.92 15.73
CA TYR A 388 -1.08 5.41 14.52
C TYR A 388 -2.03 6.29 13.69
N SER A 389 -1.66 7.55 13.45
CA SER A 389 -2.39 8.40 12.51
C SER A 389 -2.15 7.92 11.07
N SER A 390 -3.23 7.62 10.34
CA SER A 390 -3.21 7.15 8.94
C SER A 390 -2.47 8.12 8.00
N HIS A 391 -2.43 9.42 8.33
CA HIS A 391 -1.69 10.42 7.58
C HIS A 391 -0.19 10.11 7.48
N LEU A 392 0.43 9.56 8.53
CA LEU A 392 1.87 9.21 8.51
C LEU A 392 2.19 8.14 7.45
N LEU A 393 1.23 7.27 7.13
CA LEU A 393 1.34 6.23 6.08
C LEU A 393 0.78 6.71 4.72
N SER A 394 0.64 8.03 4.54
CA SER A 394 0.28 8.70 3.28
C SER A 394 1.28 9.78 2.86
N ALA A 395 2.30 10.05 3.69
CA ALA A 395 3.20 11.21 3.59
C ALA A 395 4.28 11.13 2.48
N SER A 396 3.99 10.49 1.35
CA SER A 396 4.87 10.43 0.17
C SER A 396 4.46 11.35 -0.99
N THR A 397 3.29 12.01 -0.93
CA THR A 397 2.75 12.81 -2.06
C THR A 397 2.34 14.25 -1.71
N HIS A 398 2.31 14.65 -0.44
CA HIS A 398 1.94 16.02 -0.05
C HIS A 398 2.84 16.62 1.05
N LEU A 399 4.03 17.07 0.65
CA LEU A 399 4.70 18.16 1.37
C LEU A 399 3.89 19.45 1.15
N LYS A 400 3.15 19.88 2.17
CA LYS A 400 2.68 21.27 2.25
C LYS A 400 3.87 22.17 2.57
N GLU A 401 4.04 23.26 1.84
CA GLU A 401 5.10 24.24 2.08
C GLU A 401 4.88 24.94 3.43
N ALA A 402 5.59 24.48 4.46
CA ALA A 402 5.66 25.16 5.75
C ALA A 402 6.56 26.41 5.62
N SER A 403 5.98 27.49 5.08
CA SER A 403 6.66 28.77 4.83
C SER A 403 7.25 29.36 6.12
N THR A 404 8.51 29.03 6.37
CA THR A 404 9.25 29.42 7.58
C THR A 404 10.26 30.49 7.20
N LYS A 405 9.86 31.77 7.34
CA LYS A 405 10.73 32.92 7.06
C LYS A 405 11.89 33.02 8.06
N MET A 406 13.02 32.36 7.77
CA MET A 406 14.32 32.71 8.35
C MET A 406 15.14 33.52 7.35
N ALA A 407 15.25 34.83 7.58
CA ALA A 407 16.05 35.73 6.78
C ALA A 407 17.53 35.67 7.19
N LEU A 408 18.31 34.82 6.55
CA LEU A 408 19.77 34.81 6.66
C LEU A 408 20.38 35.79 5.65
N LYS A 409 20.77 36.98 6.12
CA LYS A 409 21.58 37.92 5.34
C LYS A 409 23.01 37.38 5.20
N THR A 410 23.40 37.01 3.99
CA THR A 410 24.81 36.85 3.62
C THR A 410 25.18 37.93 2.61
N GLN A 411 25.86 39.00 3.07
CA GLN A 411 26.52 39.94 2.18
C GLN A 411 27.75 39.28 1.57
N ASN A 412 27.94 39.42 0.25
CA ASN A 412 29.22 39.12 -0.38
C ASN A 412 29.44 40.12 -1.54
N PRO A 413 30.40 41.06 -1.44
CA PRO A 413 30.52 42.19 -2.36
C PRO A 413 31.32 41.83 -3.62
N PHE A 414 30.75 41.02 -4.50
CA PHE A 414 31.36 40.69 -5.80
C PHE A 414 30.29 40.49 -6.90
N LEU A 415 29.78 41.62 -7.43
CA LEU A 415 29.08 41.83 -8.72
C LEU A 415 28.35 43.19 -8.73
N GLN A 416 29.07 44.27 -8.41
CA GLN A 416 28.57 45.64 -8.50
C GLN A 416 29.39 46.43 -9.52
N GLY A 417 29.03 46.23 -10.79
CA GLY A 417 29.61 46.83 -11.99
C GLY A 417 28.77 46.38 -13.19
N PHE A 418 28.70 47.20 -14.24
CA PHE A 418 27.78 47.02 -15.37
C PHE A 418 26.27 47.10 -15.02
N LYS A 419 25.88 48.22 -14.43
CA LYS A 419 24.71 48.96 -14.90
C LYS A 419 25.15 50.35 -15.33
N GLU A 420 24.97 50.68 -16.60
CA GLU A 420 24.46 51.96 -17.13
C GLU A 420 24.52 51.96 -18.67
N GLY A 421 23.75 52.83 -19.31
CA GLY A 421 23.79 53.05 -20.77
C GLY A 421 23.10 51.99 -21.63
N PHE A 422 21.77 52.00 -21.70
CA PHE A 422 21.04 52.48 -22.89
C PHE A 422 19.53 52.54 -22.63
N SER A 423 18.82 53.38 -23.38
CA SER A 423 17.47 53.83 -23.03
C SER A 423 16.46 53.73 -24.18
N GLN A 424 15.21 53.45 -23.80
CA GLN A 424 13.98 54.06 -24.36
C GLN A 424 13.51 53.67 -25.78
N CYS A 425 12.28 53.11 -25.81
CA CYS A 425 11.26 53.19 -26.87
C CYS A 425 11.17 52.13 -28.00
N THR A 426 9.98 52.14 -28.62
CA THR A 426 9.53 51.52 -29.89
C THR A 426 9.54 50.00 -30.09
N LYS A 427 8.33 49.42 -29.95
CA LYS A 427 7.55 48.61 -30.92
C LYS A 427 8.15 47.39 -31.67
N GLU A 428 7.35 46.32 -31.57
CA GLU A 428 6.97 45.34 -32.63
C GLU A 428 7.94 44.21 -33.07
N CYS A 429 7.33 43.02 -33.18
CA CYS A 429 7.73 41.77 -33.85
C CYS A 429 9.22 41.44 -34.09
N LEU A 430 9.74 40.47 -33.33
CA LEU A 430 10.64 39.44 -33.88
C LEU A 430 10.60 38.13 -33.08
N TYR A 431 10.52 37.00 -33.79
CA TYR A 431 10.71 35.66 -33.22
C TYR A 431 12.20 35.40 -32.96
N SER A 432 12.55 34.78 -31.83
CA SER A 432 13.70 33.87 -31.75
C SER A 432 13.63 32.94 -30.53
N LEU A 433 13.94 31.66 -30.73
CA LEU A 433 14.31 30.75 -29.64
C LEU A 433 15.80 30.92 -29.33
N SER A 434 16.19 30.78 -28.06
CA SER A 434 17.59 30.52 -27.74
C SER A 434 17.76 29.72 -26.44
N PHE A 435 18.75 28.85 -26.42
CA PHE A 435 19.16 28.02 -25.28
C PHE A 435 19.97 28.82 -24.25
N LYS A 436 20.04 28.30 -23.01
CA LYS A 436 21.26 28.25 -22.17
C LYS A 436 21.09 27.19 -21.06
N PRO A 437 22.17 26.71 -20.39
CA PRO A 437 22.38 25.27 -20.26
C PRO A 437 22.50 24.77 -18.81
N TYR A 438 22.70 23.45 -18.67
CA TYR A 438 23.09 22.83 -17.41
C TYR A 438 24.43 23.37 -16.87
N GLY A 439 24.50 23.54 -15.55
CA GLY A 439 25.75 23.71 -14.79
C GLY A 439 25.78 22.72 -13.64
N VAL A 440 26.92 22.06 -13.44
CA VAL A 440 27.15 21.04 -12.40
C VAL A 440 28.49 21.33 -11.74
N PHE A 441 28.56 21.35 -10.40
CA PHE A 441 29.58 20.61 -9.65
C PHE A 441 29.31 20.53 -8.12
N GLN A 442 30.11 19.68 -7.46
CA GLN A 442 30.15 19.38 -6.01
C GLN A 442 31.00 20.45 -5.26
N SER A 443 31.33 20.44 -3.96
CA SER A 443 31.37 19.43 -2.86
C SER A 443 31.47 20.20 -1.49
N SER A 444 31.66 19.67 -0.27
CA SER A 444 31.66 18.34 0.40
C SER A 444 31.68 18.55 1.94
N ARG A 445 31.33 17.51 2.74
CA ARG A 445 31.72 17.17 4.15
C ARG A 445 30.62 16.27 4.77
N HIS A 446 30.78 14.95 4.81
CA HIS A 446 31.39 14.17 5.91
C HIS A 446 30.69 14.39 7.27
N LYS A 447 29.84 13.48 7.78
CA LYS A 447 30.03 12.07 8.24
C LYS A 447 30.96 11.90 9.46
N ILE A 448 30.41 11.33 10.53
CA ILE A 448 31.10 10.47 11.50
C ILE A 448 30.20 9.24 11.71
N LEU A 449 30.75 8.03 11.54
CA LEU A 449 30.17 6.76 12.01
C LEU A 449 31.34 5.76 12.11
N CYS A 450 31.49 5.09 13.24
CA CYS A 450 32.65 4.23 13.52
C CYS A 450 32.64 2.92 12.69
N ALA A 451 33.81 2.30 12.58
CA ALA A 451 34.06 1.16 11.71
C ALA A 451 34.47 -0.11 12.48
N ILE A 452 34.12 -1.26 11.91
CA ILE A 452 34.87 -2.53 11.95
C ILE A 452 34.81 -3.02 10.49
N ASN A 453 35.83 -2.88 9.64
CA ASN A 453 37.22 -3.33 9.71
C ASN A 453 37.35 -4.86 9.52
N MET A 454 37.43 -5.29 8.26
CA MET A 454 38.07 -6.56 7.86
C MET A 454 39.15 -6.22 6.84
N SER A 455 40.36 -6.71 7.07
CA SER A 455 41.59 -6.27 6.40
C SER A 455 42.26 -7.39 5.61
N ALA A 456 42.44 -7.20 4.30
CA ALA A 456 43.35 -8.00 3.48
C ALA A 456 43.79 -7.21 2.24
N GLY A 457 45.12 -7.12 2.00
CA GLY A 457 45.72 -6.68 0.73
C GLY A 457 45.70 -5.17 0.44
N GLN A 458 46.84 -4.50 0.63
CA GLN A 458 47.14 -3.25 -0.07
C GLN A 458 47.77 -3.56 -1.44
N SER A 459 47.32 -2.86 -2.49
CA SER A 459 48.17 -2.44 -3.61
C SER A 459 47.51 -1.25 -4.32
N ASP A 460 48.28 -0.22 -4.62
CA ASP A 460 47.78 1.06 -5.14
C ASP A 460 47.45 1.03 -6.64
N ASP A 461 46.33 1.65 -7.03
CA ASP A 461 46.21 2.48 -8.25
C ASP A 461 44.86 3.25 -8.24
N PRO A 462 44.86 4.61 -8.15
CA PRO A 462 43.66 5.43 -8.24
C PRO A 462 43.24 5.79 -9.69
N GLY A 463 43.52 4.95 -10.69
CA GLY A 463 43.29 5.26 -12.12
C GLY A 463 42.12 4.56 -12.82
N LYS A 464 41.94 3.24 -12.66
CA LYS A 464 41.10 2.44 -13.59
C LYS A 464 39.59 2.52 -13.36
N THR A 465 38.86 2.90 -14.41
CA THR A 465 37.40 3.09 -14.37
C THR A 465 36.62 1.79 -14.14
N LYS A 466 35.39 1.92 -13.62
CA LYS A 466 34.45 0.81 -13.39
C LYS A 466 34.12 0.00 -14.67
N PHE A 467 34.36 0.57 -15.84
CA PHE A 467 34.16 -0.05 -17.15
C PHE A 467 35.24 -1.09 -17.48
N GLU A 468 36.52 -0.78 -17.24
CA GLU A 468 37.62 -1.73 -17.50
C GLU A 468 37.50 -2.99 -16.63
N ARG A 469 37.12 -2.85 -15.36
CA ARG A 469 36.87 -4.02 -14.47
C ARG A 469 35.71 -4.90 -14.95
N LEU A 470 34.73 -4.32 -15.68
CA LEU A 470 33.67 -5.08 -16.34
C LEU A 470 34.16 -5.76 -17.63
N LEU A 471 35.06 -5.11 -18.37
CA LEU A 471 35.71 -5.66 -19.55
C LEU A 471 36.58 -6.88 -19.20
N ASP A 472 37.46 -6.75 -18.20
CA ASP A 472 38.30 -7.84 -17.68
C ASP A 472 37.46 -9.02 -17.18
N ALA A 473 36.34 -8.74 -16.51
CA ALA A 473 35.43 -9.79 -16.03
C ALA A 473 34.74 -10.52 -17.20
N ALA A 474 34.31 -9.80 -18.24
CA ALA A 474 33.73 -10.40 -19.44
C ALA A 474 34.76 -11.20 -20.25
N MET A 475 36.00 -10.71 -20.37
CA MET A 475 37.08 -11.43 -21.04
C MET A 475 37.46 -12.71 -20.30
N LYS A 476 37.63 -12.67 -18.96
CA LYS A 476 37.88 -13.88 -18.16
C LYS A 476 36.74 -14.88 -18.24
N LEU A 477 35.48 -14.41 -18.29
CA LEU A 477 34.34 -15.29 -18.52
C LEU A 477 34.43 -15.96 -19.90
N TRP A 478 34.71 -15.19 -20.96
CA TRP A 478 34.90 -15.70 -22.33
C TRP A 478 36.05 -16.72 -22.43
N GLU A 479 37.19 -16.44 -21.79
CA GLU A 479 38.33 -17.34 -21.68
C GLU A 479 37.99 -18.63 -20.93
N SER A 480 37.12 -18.58 -19.91
CA SER A 480 36.66 -19.78 -19.18
C SER A 480 35.66 -20.65 -19.96
N THR A 481 35.06 -20.14 -21.04
CA THR A 481 33.99 -20.85 -21.77
C THR A 481 34.49 -22.14 -22.47
N PRO A 482 33.73 -23.25 -22.45
CA PRO A 482 34.12 -24.50 -23.12
C PRO A 482 34.35 -24.37 -24.63
N PRO A 483 35.22 -25.22 -25.24
CA PRO A 483 35.55 -25.14 -26.67
C PRO A 483 34.35 -25.12 -27.63
N PRO A 484 33.26 -25.91 -27.44
CA PRO A 484 32.10 -25.88 -28.34
C PRO A 484 31.42 -24.50 -28.45
N VAL A 485 31.51 -23.67 -27.41
CA VAL A 485 30.97 -22.30 -27.39
C VAL A 485 31.88 -21.34 -28.14
N LYS A 486 33.20 -21.54 -28.09
CA LYS A 486 34.18 -20.76 -28.84
C LYS A 486 34.22 -21.12 -30.33
N SER A 487 33.91 -22.36 -30.68
CA SER A 487 33.80 -22.82 -32.07
C SER A 487 32.42 -22.58 -32.72
N PHE A 488 31.45 -22.04 -31.98
CA PHE A 488 30.13 -21.71 -32.54
C PHE A 488 30.25 -20.51 -33.50
N PRO A 489 29.60 -20.52 -34.67
CA PRO A 489 29.73 -19.48 -35.69
C PRO A 489 28.92 -18.22 -35.33
N TRP A 490 29.35 -17.50 -34.29
CA TRP A 490 28.66 -16.34 -33.71
C TRP A 490 28.39 -15.22 -34.71
N SER A 491 29.31 -14.96 -35.64
CA SER A 491 29.10 -14.00 -36.74
C SER A 491 27.89 -14.40 -37.59
N ARG A 492 27.93 -15.59 -38.19
CA ARG A 492 26.84 -16.09 -39.05
C ARG A 492 25.50 -16.22 -38.31
N ALA A 493 25.52 -16.55 -37.02
CA ALA A 493 24.33 -16.57 -36.19
C ALA A 493 23.76 -15.16 -35.95
N PHE A 494 24.63 -14.16 -35.77
CA PHE A 494 24.26 -12.76 -35.66
C PHE A 494 23.75 -12.19 -36.99
N ASP A 495 24.42 -12.49 -38.12
CA ASP A 495 24.00 -12.08 -39.47
C ASP A 495 22.59 -12.61 -39.79
N ASN A 496 22.34 -13.91 -39.50
CA ASN A 496 21.02 -14.53 -39.63
C ASN A 496 19.98 -13.85 -38.73
N PHE A 497 20.34 -13.50 -37.48
CA PHE A 497 19.44 -12.82 -36.55
C PHE A 497 19.09 -11.40 -37.02
N ILE A 498 20.08 -10.65 -37.54
CA ILE A 498 19.86 -9.32 -38.12
C ILE A 498 18.93 -9.40 -39.32
N GLN A 499 19.13 -10.35 -40.24
CA GLN A 499 18.21 -10.52 -41.36
C GLN A 499 16.79 -10.90 -40.91
N LEU A 500 16.64 -11.83 -39.95
CA LEU A 500 15.32 -12.23 -39.45
C LEU A 500 14.57 -11.06 -38.77
N ILE A 501 15.29 -10.12 -38.14
CA ILE A 501 14.73 -8.86 -37.65
C ILE A 501 14.36 -7.90 -38.78
N LEU A 502 15.18 -7.79 -39.83
CA LEU A 502 14.88 -6.95 -41.00
C LEU A 502 13.67 -7.48 -41.78
N ASP A 503 13.58 -8.78 -42.03
CA ASP A 503 12.44 -9.45 -42.66
C ASP A 503 11.15 -9.25 -41.85
N LEU A 504 11.23 -9.36 -40.51
CA LEU A 504 10.09 -9.12 -39.62
C LEU A 504 9.61 -7.65 -39.69
N ILE A 505 10.55 -6.69 -39.72
CA ILE A 505 10.22 -5.27 -39.90
C ILE A 505 9.58 -5.05 -41.27
N LEU A 506 10.13 -5.64 -42.35
CA LEU A 506 9.61 -5.52 -43.70
C LEU A 506 8.21 -6.11 -43.83
N ALA A 507 7.95 -7.26 -43.19
CA ALA A 507 6.64 -7.89 -43.13
C ALA A 507 5.62 -7.03 -42.35
N VAL A 508 5.99 -6.48 -41.19
CA VAL A 508 5.13 -5.56 -40.43
C VAL A 508 4.83 -4.30 -41.26
N VAL A 509 5.81 -3.73 -41.95
CA VAL A 509 5.59 -2.59 -42.85
C VAL A 509 4.68 -2.96 -44.02
N LYS A 510 4.86 -4.12 -44.66
CA LYS A 510 4.08 -4.57 -45.82
C LYS A 510 2.62 -4.88 -45.47
N TYR A 511 2.37 -5.56 -44.35
CA TYR A 511 1.04 -6.08 -44.02
C TYR A 511 0.27 -5.26 -42.97
N LEU A 512 0.95 -4.50 -42.09
CA LEU A 512 0.28 -3.72 -41.04
C LEU A 512 0.05 -2.25 -41.42
N SER A 513 0.87 -1.67 -42.31
CA SER A 513 0.74 -0.26 -42.70
C SER A 513 -0.58 0.03 -43.44
N VAL A 514 -0.99 -0.83 -44.39
CA VAL A 514 -2.20 -0.60 -45.19
C VAL A 514 -3.48 -0.61 -44.33
N PRO A 515 -3.73 -1.61 -43.45
CA PRO A 515 -4.86 -1.56 -42.52
C PRO A 515 -4.83 -0.35 -41.59
N LEU A 516 -3.65 -0.01 -41.05
CA LEU A 516 -3.50 1.15 -40.15
C LEU A 516 -3.84 2.46 -40.87
N LEU A 517 -3.34 2.64 -42.10
CA LEU A 517 -3.60 3.81 -42.93
C LEU A 517 -5.08 3.95 -43.30
N LEU A 518 -5.74 2.82 -43.59
CA LEU A 518 -7.17 2.77 -43.90
C LEU A 518 -7.99 3.24 -42.69
N VAL A 519 -7.70 2.71 -41.50
CA VAL A 519 -8.38 3.08 -40.25
C VAL A 519 -8.14 4.55 -39.90
N THR A 520 -6.91 5.07 -40.04
CA THR A 520 -6.67 6.50 -39.83
C THR A 520 -7.37 7.37 -40.85
N SER A 521 -7.41 6.97 -42.13
CA SER A 521 -8.07 7.74 -43.19
C SER A 521 -9.59 7.81 -42.97
N LEU A 522 -10.22 6.69 -42.57
CA LEU A 522 -11.63 6.66 -42.17
C LEU A 522 -11.92 7.56 -40.96
N SER A 523 -11.02 7.57 -39.96
CA SER A 523 -11.12 8.45 -38.79
C SER A 523 -11.05 9.94 -39.16
N GLU A 524 -10.11 10.35 -40.01
CA GLU A 524 -9.97 11.76 -40.42
C GLU A 524 -11.11 12.18 -41.37
N MET A 525 -11.57 11.32 -42.28
CA MET A 525 -12.75 11.60 -43.11
C MET A 525 -14.01 11.79 -42.25
N SER A 526 -14.21 10.98 -41.21
CA SER A 526 -15.32 11.14 -40.26
C SER A 526 -15.26 12.50 -39.54
N TYR A 527 -14.08 12.91 -39.09
CA TYR A 527 -13.87 14.20 -38.43
C TYR A 527 -14.05 15.41 -39.37
N CYS A 528 -13.54 15.34 -40.61
CA CYS A 528 -13.74 16.37 -41.62
C CYS A 528 -15.21 16.48 -42.09
N ALA A 529 -15.95 15.36 -42.12
CA ALA A 529 -17.39 15.35 -42.36
C ALA A 529 -18.16 16.03 -41.23
N TYR A 530 -17.82 15.71 -39.97
CA TYR A 530 -18.41 16.36 -38.79
C TYR A 530 -18.21 17.90 -38.80
N GLN A 531 -17.04 18.39 -39.21
CA GLN A 531 -16.78 19.83 -39.37
C GLN A 531 -17.25 20.45 -40.72
N LYS A 532 -17.87 19.69 -41.62
CA LYS A 532 -18.25 20.13 -42.99
C LYS A 532 -17.10 20.73 -43.82
N LYS A 533 -15.87 20.23 -43.67
CA LYS A 533 -14.64 20.76 -44.31
C LYS A 533 -13.95 19.77 -45.26
N LEU A 534 -14.72 18.95 -45.98
CA LEU A 534 -14.18 17.93 -46.90
C LEU A 534 -13.20 18.47 -47.96
N PHE A 535 -13.35 19.73 -48.40
CA PHE A 535 -12.50 20.30 -49.45
C PHE A 535 -11.01 20.40 -49.08
N LEU A 536 -10.66 20.33 -47.79
CA LEU A 536 -9.27 20.35 -47.32
C LEU A 536 -8.58 18.98 -47.32
N VAL A 537 -9.34 17.88 -47.42
CA VAL A 537 -8.82 16.50 -47.36
C VAL A 537 -7.77 16.16 -48.46
N PRO A 538 -7.85 16.69 -49.70
CA PRO A 538 -6.83 16.41 -50.71
C PRO A 538 -5.43 16.99 -50.41
N VAL A 539 -5.35 18.08 -49.64
CA VAL A 539 -4.10 18.84 -49.46
C VAL A 539 -3.06 18.06 -48.64
N PRO A 540 -3.39 17.48 -47.45
CA PRO A 540 -2.50 16.57 -46.73
C PRO A 540 -2.02 15.39 -47.57
N LEU A 541 -2.91 14.80 -48.38
CA LEU A 541 -2.61 13.63 -49.21
C LEU A 541 -1.55 13.95 -50.28
N LEU A 542 -1.72 15.06 -51.00
CA LEU A 542 -0.79 15.50 -52.03
C LEU A 542 0.58 15.90 -51.46
N ILE A 543 0.60 16.57 -50.30
CA ILE A 543 1.85 16.89 -49.59
C ILE A 543 2.56 15.62 -49.13
N GLY A 544 1.82 14.65 -48.58
CA GLY A 544 2.36 13.35 -48.17
C GLY A 544 3.02 12.58 -49.32
N ILE A 545 2.39 12.57 -50.50
CA ILE A 545 2.95 11.95 -51.72
C ILE A 545 4.24 12.67 -52.18
N ALA A 546 4.21 14.01 -52.26
CA ALA A 546 5.35 14.78 -52.75
C ALA A 546 6.61 14.63 -51.87
N VAL A 547 6.46 14.67 -50.54
CA VAL A 547 7.60 14.54 -49.62
C VAL A 547 8.05 13.07 -49.49
N ALA A 548 7.16 12.10 -49.67
CA ALA A 548 7.53 10.69 -49.74
C ALA A 548 8.48 10.39 -50.90
N GLU A 549 8.27 11.02 -52.06
CA GLU A 549 9.12 10.79 -53.25
C GLU A 549 10.52 11.40 -53.07
N VAL A 550 10.62 12.60 -52.48
CA VAL A 550 11.91 13.19 -52.06
C VAL A 550 12.61 12.29 -51.03
N SER A 551 11.86 11.74 -50.08
CA SER A 551 12.39 10.84 -49.05
C SER A 551 12.87 9.50 -49.63
N ARG A 552 12.15 8.95 -50.62
CA ARG A 552 12.53 7.75 -51.38
C ARG A 552 13.86 7.97 -52.10
N GLN A 553 14.00 9.10 -52.78
CA GLN A 553 15.20 9.41 -53.54
C GLN A 553 16.43 9.52 -52.62
N ALA A 554 16.33 10.27 -51.52
CA ALA A 554 17.39 10.39 -50.52
C ALA A 554 17.73 9.05 -49.83
N ALA A 555 16.75 8.17 -49.59
CA ALA A 555 16.99 6.85 -49.01
C ALA A 555 17.74 5.91 -49.97
N ILE A 556 17.45 5.96 -51.28
CA ILE A 556 18.15 5.19 -52.31
C ILE A 556 19.59 5.70 -52.52
N GLU A 557 19.82 7.01 -52.41
CA GLU A 557 21.17 7.60 -52.43
C GLU A 557 22.00 7.20 -51.20
N LEU A 558 21.37 7.14 -50.01
CA LEU A 558 22.02 6.70 -48.76
C LEU A 558 22.26 5.19 -48.69
N SER A 559 21.47 4.36 -49.38
CA SER A 559 21.68 2.92 -49.44
C SER A 559 21.17 2.32 -50.77
N PRO A 560 22.08 1.99 -51.71
CA PRO A 560 21.72 1.38 -52.98
C PRO A 560 20.98 0.03 -52.84
N LEU A 561 21.13 -0.67 -51.71
CA LEU A 561 20.43 -1.92 -51.40
C LEU A 561 18.90 -1.74 -51.27
N LEU A 562 18.42 -0.52 -51.03
CA LEU A 562 16.98 -0.21 -50.99
C LEU A 562 16.36 -0.05 -52.38
N LYS A 563 17.15 -0.13 -53.47
CA LYS A 563 16.68 0.05 -54.85
C LYS A 563 15.89 -1.14 -55.38
N ASP A 564 16.26 -2.35 -54.95
CA ASP A 564 15.61 -3.61 -55.35
C ASP A 564 14.53 -4.06 -54.34
N ALA A 565 14.42 -3.36 -53.21
CA ALA A 565 13.36 -3.58 -52.23
C ALA A 565 12.12 -2.74 -52.60
N GLU A 566 10.98 -3.39 -52.87
CA GLU A 566 9.69 -2.76 -53.19
C GLU A 566 9.04 -2.06 -51.96
N VAL A 567 9.74 -1.11 -51.35
CA VAL A 567 9.30 -0.41 -50.15
C VAL A 567 8.24 0.64 -50.52
N PRO A 568 7.02 0.61 -49.96
CA PRO A 568 5.97 1.57 -50.27
C PRO A 568 6.16 2.87 -49.47
N TRP A 569 7.20 3.64 -49.82
CA TRP A 569 7.64 4.85 -49.11
C TRP A 569 6.52 5.87 -48.84
N HIS A 570 5.55 5.99 -49.74
CA HIS A 570 4.37 6.85 -49.58
C HIS A 570 3.48 6.45 -48.39
N LEU A 571 3.31 5.15 -48.11
CA LEU A 571 2.56 4.68 -46.94
C LEU A 571 3.30 4.98 -45.63
N ILE A 572 4.61 4.77 -45.62
CA ILE A 572 5.48 5.00 -44.45
C ILE A 572 5.46 6.50 -44.10
N TYR A 573 5.68 7.37 -45.09
CA TYR A 573 5.69 8.81 -44.85
C TYR A 573 4.32 9.34 -44.45
N MET A 574 3.23 8.89 -45.07
CA MET A 574 1.85 9.21 -44.64
C MET A 574 1.60 8.80 -43.18
N ALA A 575 1.98 7.59 -42.78
CA ALA A 575 1.82 7.13 -41.39
C ALA A 575 2.61 7.98 -40.38
N ILE A 576 3.84 8.38 -40.72
CA ILE A 576 4.64 9.30 -39.91
C ILE A 576 3.96 10.68 -39.84
N PHE A 577 3.52 11.23 -40.96
CA PHE A 577 2.89 12.54 -41.05
C PHE A 577 1.59 12.64 -40.22
N PHE A 578 0.70 11.65 -40.33
CA PHE A 578 -0.52 11.59 -39.49
C PHE A 578 -0.21 11.35 -38.00
N THR A 579 0.88 10.64 -37.67
CA THR A 579 1.34 10.50 -36.28
C THR A 579 1.86 11.82 -35.70
N LEU A 580 2.59 12.61 -36.50
CA LEU A 580 3.08 13.95 -36.13
C LEU A 580 1.95 14.99 -36.03
N LEU A 581 0.95 14.94 -36.92
CA LEU A 581 -0.26 15.76 -36.82
C LEU A 581 -1.01 15.52 -35.48
N LYS A 582 -1.06 14.25 -35.03
CA LYS A 582 -1.68 13.89 -33.73
C LYS A 582 -0.87 14.27 -32.49
N LEU A 583 0.35 14.80 -32.64
CA LEU A 583 1.18 15.28 -31.53
C LEU A 583 0.99 16.76 -31.18
N ALA A 584 0.34 17.55 -32.05
CA ALA A 584 0.27 19.02 -31.92
C ALA A 584 -1.17 19.55 -31.81
N GLY A 585 -1.86 19.24 -30.72
CA GLY A 585 -3.22 19.76 -30.45
C GLY A 585 -3.54 19.86 -28.95
N PRO A 586 -3.93 21.04 -28.41
CA PRO A 586 -4.22 21.21 -26.98
C PRO A 586 -5.46 20.45 -26.45
N SER A 587 -6.27 19.86 -27.34
CA SER A 587 -7.67 19.50 -27.06
C SER A 587 -8.05 18.06 -27.44
N TYR A 588 -7.13 17.09 -27.25
CA TYR A 588 -7.41 15.66 -27.49
C TYR A 588 -7.01 14.78 -26.27
N PRO A 589 -7.87 14.70 -25.23
CA PRO A 589 -7.65 13.81 -24.08
C PRO A 589 -8.04 12.37 -24.44
N PHE A 590 -7.11 11.41 -24.25
CA PHE A 590 -7.12 10.06 -24.85
C PHE A 590 -7.09 10.17 -26.39
N TRP A 591 -6.09 9.65 -27.12
CA TRP A 591 -5.50 8.31 -27.02
C TRP A 591 -3.96 8.27 -27.07
N GLY A 592 -3.28 9.41 -26.99
CA GLY A 592 -1.82 9.57 -27.20
C GLY A 592 -0.86 8.86 -26.22
N ARG A 593 -1.30 7.87 -25.45
CA ARG A 593 -0.46 7.10 -24.50
C ARG A 593 -0.01 5.72 -24.98
N ILE A 594 -0.53 5.21 -26.10
CA ILE A 594 -0.26 3.83 -26.54
C ILE A 594 1.07 3.66 -27.30
N LEU A 595 1.53 4.67 -28.05
CA LEU A 595 2.70 4.53 -28.94
C LEU A 595 4.04 5.09 -28.41
N ILE A 596 4.03 6.03 -27.46
CA ILE A 596 5.26 6.65 -26.93
C ILE A 596 6.07 5.73 -25.98
N PRO A 597 5.46 4.95 -25.06
CA PRO A 597 6.24 4.12 -24.13
C PRO A 597 7.11 3.05 -24.81
N HIS A 598 6.64 2.46 -25.91
CA HIS A 598 7.29 1.31 -26.54
C HIS A 598 8.51 1.65 -27.41
N PHE A 599 8.62 2.87 -27.95
CA PHE A 599 9.84 3.32 -28.64
C PHE A 599 10.82 4.07 -27.73
N ALA A 600 10.33 4.78 -26.71
CA ALA A 600 11.19 5.61 -25.86
C ALA A 600 12.05 4.82 -24.86
N ASN A 601 11.56 3.69 -24.33
CA ASN A 601 12.22 2.96 -23.24
C ASN A 601 12.87 1.64 -23.67
N GLY A 602 14.07 1.73 -24.24
CA GLY A 602 15.09 0.68 -24.13
C GLY A 602 15.62 0.08 -25.43
N GLY A 603 14.87 0.13 -26.53
CA GLY A 603 15.32 -0.42 -27.82
C GLY A 603 16.50 0.36 -28.42
N LEU A 604 16.23 1.56 -28.93
CA LEU A 604 17.17 2.33 -29.75
C LEU A 604 18.48 2.68 -29.03
N ILE A 605 18.42 2.96 -27.72
CA ILE A 605 19.62 3.31 -26.92
C ILE A 605 20.50 2.07 -26.71
N ARG A 606 19.94 0.88 -26.55
CA ARG A 606 20.73 -0.36 -26.39
C ARG A 606 21.36 -0.80 -27.71
N THR A 607 20.66 -0.65 -28.85
CA THR A 607 21.25 -0.93 -30.17
C THR A 607 22.32 0.10 -30.54
N LEU A 608 22.12 1.39 -30.27
CA LEU A 608 23.18 2.41 -30.44
C LEU A 608 24.39 2.15 -29.52
N TRP A 609 24.17 1.69 -28.29
CA TRP A 609 25.27 1.33 -27.38
C TRP A 609 26.06 0.12 -27.88
N ALA A 610 25.40 -0.92 -28.38
CA ALA A 610 26.04 -2.07 -29.02
C ALA A 610 26.77 -1.67 -30.33
N PHE A 611 26.19 -0.79 -31.13
CA PHE A 611 26.79 -0.28 -32.37
C PHE A 611 28.07 0.52 -32.10
N LEU A 612 28.08 1.37 -31.06
CA LEU A 612 29.28 2.08 -30.60
C LEU A 612 30.32 1.17 -29.92
N TRP A 613 29.90 0.02 -29.38
CA TRP A 613 30.80 -0.98 -28.82
C TRP A 613 31.57 -1.73 -29.91
N CYS A 614 30.88 -2.30 -30.90
CA CYS A 614 31.50 -3.07 -31.97
C CYS A 614 32.38 -2.21 -32.90
N ARG A 615 32.08 -0.91 -33.04
CA ARG A 615 32.86 0.01 -33.91
C ARG A 615 34.20 0.49 -33.30
N ARG A 616 34.76 -0.25 -32.33
CA ARG A 616 36.05 0.05 -31.68
C ARG A 616 37.08 -1.09 -31.74
N SER A 617 36.80 -2.17 -32.46
CA SER A 617 37.69 -3.32 -32.66
C SER A 617 38.34 -3.40 -34.05
N GLU A 618 38.39 -2.28 -34.79
CA GLU A 618 39.11 -2.18 -36.07
C GLU A 618 40.29 -1.20 -35.98
N MET A 619 41.41 -1.62 -35.39
CA MET A 619 42.74 -1.05 -35.61
C MET A 619 43.82 -2.12 -35.33
N ALA A 620 44.98 -1.96 -35.96
CA ALA A 620 46.08 -2.94 -36.14
C ALA A 620 45.82 -3.99 -37.25
N PRO A 621 46.87 -4.47 -37.95
CA PRO A 621 46.77 -4.69 -39.40
C PRO A 621 46.75 -6.17 -39.86
N ARG A 622 46.53 -6.34 -41.17
CA ARG A 622 46.65 -7.60 -41.91
C ARG A 622 48.07 -8.17 -41.85
N ASN A 623 48.15 -9.49 -41.83
CA ASN A 623 48.99 -10.32 -42.70
C ASN A 623 48.11 -11.47 -43.21
#